data_AF-A0A847C6S3-F1
#
_entry.id   AF-A0A847C6S3-F1
#
_cell.length_a   1.000
_cell.length_b   1.000
_cell.length_c   1.000
_cell.angle_alpha   90.00
_cell.angle_beta   90.00
_cell.angle_gamma   90.00
#
_symmetry.space_group_name_H-M   'P 1'
#
loop_
_entity.id
_entity.type
_entity.pdbx_description
1 polymer ?
#
loop_
_entity_poly.entity_id
_entity_poly.type
_entity_poly.pdbx_seq_one_letter_code
_entity_poly.pdbx_strand_id
1 'polypeptide(L)'
;MKLKNRLKKALSGILAVLFIIAIIPVSASADSIYPDVSDSDWYYPFVKLCVQKDIDVTDNGKFMPDVNVTRGTFMKWMSLVAGLYTQNMDTQEHRDMPYYKMLLEAGLLEELKIEPVAAELDADMTRYEMAIIIRNVLFNYLGEETVKLKAPEESIGDYSLMGKAFKGSVEQVYGKGILAGIDDKGSFCGNKALKRSEAIKVIICAIYPEMRDNREDLIEKDTEPEIEINKAYESEIKEATYIPVPTLVPTNYSVYLPPAPPTPAPTPAPPSYVNPGTNVEVRPLDEDAITPPPTPPPTPPPAPQPAQPPEPPPPMPPGGGATSANPGASFSWRYRSMSTAERRLALFGNEYKTHFTSPSDAAGYVVDVYVTVWDLNSAGQWYSKGINLQMNRMVADEVRAMFSDLYNLPESQRFPIAYMGGARYSDTMRHSWGCAIDINANYNYYKNFINGAQVGQYCYLTSDSPYCIKPGSALVNIFAKYGWGWGGSGWGTAVDYMHFSILASGG
;
A
#
# COMPACT_ATOMS: atom_id res chain seq x y z
N MET A 1 -4.47 -4.94 81.22
CA MET A 1 -5.44 -5.33 80.17
C MET A 1 -6.80 -4.63 80.32
N LYS A 2 -6.84 -3.30 80.52
CA LYS A 2 -8.07 -2.47 80.59
C LYS A 2 -7.88 -1.04 80.04
N LEU A 3 -6.89 -0.82 79.16
CA LEU A 3 -6.61 0.50 78.56
C LEU A 3 -6.68 0.49 77.01
N LYS A 4 -6.79 -0.69 76.38
CA LYS A 4 -6.83 -0.83 74.90
C LYS A 4 -8.23 -0.74 74.26
N ASN A 5 -9.31 -0.68 75.06
CA ASN A 5 -10.70 -0.67 74.55
C ASN A 5 -11.45 0.66 74.71
N ARG A 6 -10.80 1.75 75.13
CA ARG A 6 -11.41 3.10 75.14
C ARG A 6 -10.89 4.05 74.06
N LEU A 7 -9.93 3.60 73.23
CA LEU A 7 -9.30 4.43 72.19
C LEU A 7 -9.88 4.22 70.77
N LYS A 8 -10.91 3.39 70.60
CA LYS A 8 -11.50 3.06 69.28
C LYS A 8 -12.94 3.55 69.07
N LYS A 9 -13.49 4.38 69.97
CA LYS A 9 -14.87 4.90 69.86
C LYS A 9 -15.01 6.41 70.10
N ALA A 10 -13.93 7.17 69.94
CA ALA A 10 -13.98 8.63 69.88
C ALA A 10 -13.33 9.11 68.57
N LEU A 11 -13.83 8.56 67.47
CA LEU A 11 -13.65 9.07 66.12
C LEU A 11 -15.03 9.58 65.67
N SER A 12 -15.44 10.73 66.17
CA SER A 12 -16.58 11.50 65.66
C SER A 12 -16.59 12.87 66.32
N GLY A 13 -16.25 13.89 65.53
CA GLY A 13 -16.36 15.28 65.95
C GLY A 13 -15.09 15.88 66.53
N ILE A 14 -14.03 16.00 65.71
CA ILE A 14 -13.23 17.22 65.49
C ILE A 14 -12.67 17.02 64.06
N LEU A 15 -13.58 17.14 63.09
CA LEU A 15 -13.30 17.17 61.65
C LEU A 15 -13.92 18.45 61.11
N ALA A 16 -13.47 19.58 61.66
CA ALA A 16 -13.74 20.92 61.15
C ALA A 16 -12.81 21.88 61.90
N VAL A 17 -12.23 22.86 61.19
CA VAL A 17 -11.49 24.01 61.75
C VAL A 17 -9.97 23.87 61.93
N LEU A 18 -9.25 23.16 61.04
CA LEU A 18 -7.81 23.46 60.78
C LEU A 18 -7.46 23.25 59.30
N PHE A 19 -8.23 23.86 58.39
CA PHE A 19 -7.99 23.82 56.95
C PHE A 19 -7.90 25.24 56.37
N ILE A 20 -6.97 26.07 56.88
CA ILE A 20 -6.51 27.27 56.18
C ILE A 20 -5.01 27.43 56.47
N ILE A 21 -4.20 26.59 55.83
CA ILE A 21 -2.84 26.99 55.42
C ILE A 21 -2.91 27.05 53.91
N ALA A 22 -2.70 28.26 53.38
CA ALA A 22 -2.67 28.53 51.96
C ALA A 22 -1.67 27.59 51.29
N ILE A 23 -2.18 26.59 50.57
CA ILE A 23 -1.44 25.91 49.52
C ILE A 23 -1.38 26.94 48.39
N ILE A 24 -0.33 27.76 48.40
CA ILE A 24 0.14 28.38 47.17
C ILE A 24 0.43 27.19 46.25
N PRO A 25 -0.21 27.07 45.07
CA PRO A 25 0.25 26.08 44.12
C PRO A 25 1.70 26.44 43.82
N VAL A 26 2.64 25.62 44.28
CA VAL A 26 3.96 25.57 43.68
C VAL A 26 3.68 25.11 42.26
N SER A 27 3.63 26.06 41.34
CA SER A 27 3.75 25.76 39.92
C SER A 27 5.02 24.94 39.79
N ALA A 28 4.89 23.64 39.55
CA ALA A 28 6.00 22.88 39.03
C ALA A 28 6.38 23.59 37.73
N SER A 29 7.54 24.26 37.71
CA SER A 29 8.12 24.67 36.44
C SER A 29 8.22 23.38 35.62
N ALA A 30 7.43 23.30 34.55
CA ALA A 30 7.70 22.31 33.53
C ALA A 30 9.13 22.59 33.06
N ASP A 31 10.03 21.62 33.22
CA ASP A 31 11.37 21.76 32.66
C ASP A 31 11.22 22.08 31.16
N SER A 32 11.83 23.18 30.71
CA SER A 32 11.80 23.57 29.30
C SER A 32 12.41 22.43 28.49
N ILE A 33 11.70 21.96 27.46
CA ILE A 33 12.13 20.83 26.62
C ILE A 33 13.53 21.07 26.04
N TYR A 34 13.76 22.31 25.57
CA TYR A 34 15.06 22.80 25.16
C TYR A 34 15.32 24.20 25.76
N PRO A 35 16.59 24.62 25.92
CA PRO A 35 16.94 25.90 26.55
C PRO A 35 16.42 27.13 25.81
N ASP A 36 16.10 27.01 24.52
CA ASP A 36 15.67 28.07 23.61
C ASP A 36 14.23 27.86 23.11
N VAL A 37 13.43 27.09 23.84
CA VAL A 37 12.01 26.87 23.55
C VAL A 37 11.18 27.14 24.81
N SER A 38 10.31 28.14 24.73
CA SER A 38 9.33 28.49 25.75
C SER A 38 8.03 27.71 25.53
N ASP A 39 7.32 27.35 26.61
CA ASP A 39 6.00 26.71 26.51
C ASP A 39 4.90 27.63 25.95
N SER A 40 5.15 28.94 25.98
CA SER A 40 4.33 29.97 25.36
C SER A 40 4.62 30.20 23.87
N ASP A 41 5.67 29.56 23.32
CA ASP A 41 5.98 29.69 21.89
C ASP A 41 4.90 28.98 21.06
N TRP A 42 4.43 29.62 19.99
CA TRP A 42 3.38 29.05 19.13
C TRP A 42 3.77 27.70 18.52
N TYR A 43 5.08 27.44 18.35
CA TYR A 43 5.61 26.19 17.81
C TYR A 43 5.87 25.12 18.88
N TYR A 44 5.73 25.45 20.17
CA TYR A 44 5.98 24.53 21.28
C TYR A 44 5.23 23.19 21.16
N PRO A 45 3.94 23.15 20.77
CA PRO A 45 3.22 21.88 20.67
C PRO A 45 3.85 20.90 19.67
N PHE A 46 4.39 21.39 18.56
CA PHE A 46 5.03 20.56 17.53
C PHE A 46 6.39 20.02 18.01
N VAL A 47 7.19 20.87 18.66
CA VAL A 47 8.46 20.47 19.26
C VAL A 47 8.25 19.43 20.37
N LYS A 48 7.23 19.64 21.21
CA LYS A 48 6.84 18.72 22.27
C LYS A 48 6.44 17.35 21.71
N LEU A 49 5.69 17.31 20.62
CA LEU A 49 5.33 16.05 19.97
C LEU A 49 6.56 15.29 19.47
N CYS A 50 7.54 15.98 18.86
CA CYS A 50 8.79 15.33 18.45
C CYS A 50 9.53 14.68 19.61
N VAL A 51 9.65 15.37 20.75
CA VAL A 51 10.29 14.79 21.94
C VAL A 51 9.50 13.60 22.50
N GLN A 52 8.17 13.67 22.51
CA GLN A 52 7.32 12.54 22.91
C GLN A 52 7.45 11.31 21.99
N LYS A 53 7.92 11.53 20.76
CA LYS A 53 8.15 10.49 19.75
C LYS A 53 9.63 10.10 19.62
N ASP A 54 10.48 10.58 20.53
CA ASP A 54 11.93 10.36 20.51
C ASP A 54 12.60 10.82 19.19
N ILE A 55 12.07 11.90 18.59
CA ILE A 55 12.58 12.50 17.36
C ILE A 55 13.49 13.67 17.72
N ASP A 56 14.78 13.52 17.46
CA ASP A 56 15.77 14.58 17.66
C ASP A 56 15.69 15.65 16.56
N VAL A 57 15.10 16.78 16.94
CA VAL A 57 15.03 18.00 16.12
C VAL A 57 16.07 19.04 16.53
N THR A 58 17.06 18.70 17.35
CA THR A 58 18.06 19.66 17.84
C THR A 58 19.25 19.83 16.91
N ASP A 59 19.95 20.94 17.09
CA ASP A 59 21.34 21.13 16.69
C ASP A 59 22.12 21.53 17.93
N ASN A 60 23.12 20.72 18.31
CA ASN A 60 23.94 20.92 19.51
C ASN A 60 23.11 21.16 20.80
N GLY A 61 22.00 20.42 20.96
CA GLY A 61 21.13 20.48 22.14
C GLY A 61 20.19 21.68 22.20
N LYS A 62 20.07 22.45 21.10
CA LYS A 62 19.15 23.59 20.95
C LYS A 62 18.20 23.40 19.78
N PHE A 63 17.02 24.00 19.85
CA PHE A 63 16.06 23.95 18.74
C PHE A 63 16.32 25.02 17.67
N MET A 64 16.92 26.16 18.02
CA MET A 64 17.27 27.27 17.12
C MET A 64 16.07 27.76 16.27
N PRO A 65 14.98 28.23 16.90
CA PRO A 65 13.69 28.46 16.25
C PRO A 65 13.73 29.51 15.13
N ASP A 66 14.65 30.47 15.19
CA ASP A 66 14.74 31.60 14.26
C ASP A 66 15.71 31.39 13.09
N VAL A 67 16.42 30.26 13.07
CA VAL A 67 17.37 29.93 12.01
C VAL A 67 16.62 29.27 10.85
N ASN A 68 17.00 29.60 9.61
CA ASN A 68 16.46 28.94 8.42
C ASN A 68 16.79 27.45 8.46
N VAL A 69 15.84 26.61 8.10
CA VAL A 69 16.08 25.17 8.00
C VAL A 69 16.80 24.87 6.68
N THR A 70 17.88 24.09 6.75
CA THR A 70 18.58 23.63 5.54
C THR A 70 17.83 22.49 4.88
N ARG A 71 18.13 22.22 3.61
CA ARG A 71 17.53 21.10 2.88
C ARG A 71 17.79 19.77 3.58
N GLY A 72 19.04 19.50 3.95
CA GLY A 72 19.45 18.30 4.65
C GLY A 72 18.73 18.12 5.99
N THR A 73 18.61 19.20 6.77
CA THR A 73 17.91 19.16 8.07
C THR A 73 16.43 18.85 7.89
N PHE A 74 15.76 19.47 6.92
CA PHE A 74 14.35 19.20 6.63
C PHE A 74 14.15 17.74 6.18
N MET A 75 15.03 17.21 5.32
CA MET A 75 14.99 15.82 4.88
C MET A 75 15.23 14.84 6.04
N LYS A 76 16.15 15.15 6.96
CA LYS A 76 16.34 14.41 8.21
C LYS A 76 15.05 14.36 9.01
N TRP A 77 14.46 15.52 9.32
CA TRP A 77 13.24 15.59 10.11
C TRP A 77 12.09 14.85 9.43
N MET A 78 11.91 15.04 8.13
CA MET A 78 10.88 14.33 7.38
C MET A 78 11.09 12.81 7.43
N SER A 79 12.32 12.33 7.25
CA SER A 79 12.63 10.89 7.36
C SER A 79 12.24 10.33 8.72
N LEU A 80 12.60 11.03 9.80
CA LEU A 80 12.34 10.60 11.17
C LEU A 80 10.85 10.63 11.50
N VAL A 81 10.14 11.72 11.15
CA VAL A 81 8.71 11.87 11.44
C VAL A 81 7.88 10.91 10.58
N ALA A 82 8.27 10.67 9.33
CA ALA A 82 7.63 9.69 8.46
C ALA A 82 8.05 8.24 8.79
N GLY A 83 8.98 8.01 9.72
CA GLY A 83 9.41 6.65 10.09
C GLY A 83 10.14 5.90 8.98
N LEU A 84 10.80 6.61 8.07
CA LEU A 84 11.67 6.01 7.06
C LEU A 84 12.92 5.44 7.74
N TYR A 85 13.41 4.31 7.24
CA TYR A 85 14.60 3.65 7.79
C TYR A 85 15.53 3.14 6.68
N THR A 86 16.84 3.19 6.96
CA THR A 86 17.87 2.57 6.11
C THR A 86 18.92 1.88 6.97
N GLN A 87 19.47 0.78 6.46
CA GLN A 87 20.62 0.10 7.06
C GLN A 87 21.94 0.83 6.74
N ASN A 88 21.93 1.79 5.81
CA ASN A 88 23.12 2.49 5.34
C ASN A 88 23.11 3.97 5.78
N MET A 89 23.66 4.25 6.96
CA MET A 89 23.83 5.60 7.51
C MET A 89 25.20 6.18 7.14
N ASP A 90 25.58 6.13 5.87
CA ASP A 90 26.86 6.67 5.40
C ASP A 90 26.87 8.21 5.42
N THR A 91 27.60 8.77 6.39
CA THR A 91 27.75 10.21 6.60
C THR A 91 29.09 10.76 6.12
N GLN A 92 29.87 10.00 5.34
CA GLN A 92 31.22 10.42 4.93
C GLN A 92 31.23 11.72 4.10
N GLU A 93 30.26 11.87 3.19
CA GLU A 93 30.16 13.06 2.33
C GLU A 93 29.49 14.24 3.03
N HIS A 94 28.39 13.96 3.75
CA HIS A 94 27.63 14.95 4.49
C HIS A 94 26.77 14.25 5.55
N ARG A 95 26.57 14.88 6.72
CA ARG A 95 25.80 14.30 7.84
C ARG A 95 24.35 13.96 7.48
N ASP A 96 23.76 14.72 6.57
CA ASP A 96 22.38 14.57 6.15
C ASP A 96 22.22 13.77 4.84
N MET A 97 23.32 13.28 4.27
CA MET A 97 23.32 12.49 3.03
C MET A 97 22.46 11.21 3.10
N PRO A 98 22.47 10.43 4.21
CA PRO A 98 21.60 9.26 4.32
C PRO A 98 20.12 9.59 4.15
N TYR A 99 19.66 10.71 4.71
CA TYR A 99 18.25 11.11 4.65
C TYR A 99 17.85 11.59 3.24
N TYR A 100 18.75 12.27 2.53
CA TYR A 100 18.55 12.56 1.11
C TYR A 100 18.32 11.26 0.32
N LYS A 101 19.18 10.26 0.50
CA LYS A 101 19.08 8.96 -0.19
C LYS A 101 17.76 8.25 0.15
N MET A 102 17.34 8.28 1.42
CA MET A 102 16.07 7.70 1.86
C MET A 102 14.87 8.35 1.19
N LEU A 103 14.81 9.68 1.16
CA LEU A 103 13.71 10.39 0.49
C LEU A 103 13.74 10.18 -1.02
N LEU A 104 14.93 10.10 -1.62
CA LEU A 104 15.09 9.80 -3.05
C LEU A 104 14.54 8.41 -3.38
N GLU A 105 14.94 7.38 -2.63
CA GLU A 105 14.49 5.99 -2.80
C GLU A 105 12.98 5.83 -2.55
N ALA A 106 12.42 6.61 -1.63
CA ALA A 106 10.98 6.65 -1.35
C ALA A 106 10.18 7.48 -2.39
N GLY A 107 10.83 8.08 -3.40
CA GLY A 107 10.17 8.90 -4.41
C GLY A 107 9.64 10.23 -3.87
N LEU A 108 10.20 10.72 -2.77
CA LEU A 108 9.77 11.95 -2.08
C LEU A 108 10.47 13.19 -2.59
N LEU A 109 11.60 13.05 -3.30
CA LEU A 109 12.32 14.14 -3.95
C LEU A 109 11.97 14.29 -5.45
N GLU A 110 10.96 13.56 -5.94
CA GLU A 110 10.51 13.69 -7.33
C GLU A 110 10.11 15.14 -7.64
N GLU A 111 10.45 15.61 -8.86
CA GLU A 111 10.32 16.99 -9.37
C GLU A 111 11.31 18.01 -8.79
N LEU A 112 12.16 17.62 -7.84
CA LEU A 112 13.24 18.46 -7.35
C LEU A 112 14.56 18.15 -8.06
N LYS A 113 15.33 19.19 -8.35
CA LYS A 113 16.68 19.10 -8.92
C LYS A 113 17.71 19.45 -7.85
N ILE A 114 17.75 18.61 -6.80
CA ILE A 114 18.71 18.75 -5.71
C ILE A 114 19.82 17.72 -5.98
N GLU A 115 21.03 18.20 -6.23
CA GLU A 115 22.18 17.32 -6.43
C GLU A 115 22.66 16.76 -5.08
N PRO A 116 23.17 15.52 -5.01
CA PRO A 116 23.63 14.88 -3.78
C PRO A 116 25.01 15.41 -3.36
N VAL A 117 25.13 16.71 -3.10
CA VAL A 117 26.38 17.37 -2.66
C VAL A 117 26.16 18.21 -1.42
N ALA A 118 27.19 18.35 -0.59
CA ALA A 118 27.11 19.08 0.69
C ALA A 118 26.52 20.50 0.53
N ALA A 119 26.95 21.24 -0.49
CA ALA A 119 26.47 22.60 -0.74
C ALA A 119 24.95 22.67 -0.97
N GLU A 120 24.35 21.66 -1.62
CA GLU A 120 22.90 21.61 -1.86
C GLU A 120 22.13 21.20 -0.60
N LEU A 121 22.72 20.35 0.25
CA LEU A 121 22.14 19.93 1.52
C LEU A 121 22.21 21.01 2.60
N ASP A 122 23.27 21.84 2.58
CA ASP A 122 23.46 22.97 3.49
C ASP A 122 22.69 24.22 3.07
N ALA A 123 22.19 24.28 1.83
CA ALA A 123 21.38 25.39 1.36
C ALA A 123 20.05 25.49 2.12
N ASP A 124 19.53 26.72 2.22
CA ASP A 124 18.22 26.98 2.82
C ASP A 124 17.10 26.29 2.02
N MET A 125 16.18 25.63 2.72
CA MET A 125 15.02 25.00 2.10
C MET A 125 13.94 26.04 1.82
N THR A 126 13.52 26.13 0.56
CA THR A 126 12.44 27.04 0.13
C THR A 126 11.05 26.45 0.36
N ARG A 127 10.05 27.33 0.41
CA ARG A 127 8.64 26.95 0.53
C ARG A 127 8.14 26.10 -0.63
N TYR A 128 8.61 26.35 -1.85
CA TYR A 128 8.28 25.52 -3.01
C TYR A 128 8.84 24.11 -2.89
N GLU A 129 10.09 23.97 -2.45
CA GLU A 129 10.71 22.66 -2.25
C GLU A 129 10.00 21.88 -1.14
N MET A 130 9.68 22.53 -0.03
CA MET A 130 8.86 21.92 1.03
C MET A 130 7.50 21.49 0.50
N ALA A 131 6.80 22.34 -0.25
CA ALA A 131 5.49 22.00 -0.80
C ALA A 131 5.55 20.75 -1.68
N ILE A 132 6.59 20.60 -2.52
CA ILE A 132 6.78 19.42 -3.37
C ILE A 132 7.06 18.17 -2.53
N ILE A 133 7.98 18.25 -1.55
CA ILE A 133 8.29 17.10 -0.69
C ILE A 133 7.06 16.69 0.11
N ILE A 134 6.37 17.64 0.76
CA ILE A 134 5.16 17.35 1.53
C ILE A 134 4.09 16.75 0.64
N ARG A 135 3.84 17.33 -0.55
CA ARG A 135 2.90 16.76 -1.52
C ARG A 135 3.26 15.30 -1.81
N ASN A 136 4.53 15.01 -2.08
CA ASN A 136 4.99 13.64 -2.35
C ASN A 136 4.79 12.73 -1.12
N VAL A 137 5.00 13.22 0.10
CA VAL A 137 4.73 12.46 1.32
C VAL A 137 3.24 12.13 1.43
N LEU A 138 2.36 13.13 1.29
CA LEU A 138 0.91 12.93 1.35
C LEU A 138 0.46 11.89 0.34
N PHE A 139 1.02 11.93 -0.86
CA PHE A 139 0.54 11.16 -2.00
C PHE A 139 1.20 9.81 -2.20
N ASN A 140 2.52 9.75 -2.12
CA ASN A 140 3.30 8.56 -2.46
C ASN A 140 3.55 7.69 -1.23
N TYR A 141 3.56 8.32 -0.05
CA TYR A 141 3.79 7.65 1.23
C TYR A 141 2.49 7.41 2.00
N LEU A 142 1.69 8.44 2.24
CA LEU A 142 0.45 8.34 3.04
C LEU A 142 -0.80 7.95 2.22
N GLY A 143 -0.75 8.09 0.90
CA GLY A 143 -1.88 7.74 0.02
C GLY A 143 -3.09 8.66 0.14
N GLU A 144 -2.92 9.89 0.65
CA GLU A 144 -3.99 10.88 0.73
C GLU A 144 -4.49 11.31 -0.65
N GLU A 145 -5.78 11.60 -0.73
CA GLU A 145 -6.40 12.17 -1.93
C GLU A 145 -6.00 13.64 -2.14
N THR A 146 -6.03 14.07 -3.39
CA THR A 146 -5.79 15.47 -3.78
C THR A 146 -6.97 16.34 -3.37
N VAL A 147 -6.71 17.55 -2.90
CA VAL A 147 -7.75 18.58 -2.74
C VAL A 147 -7.76 19.53 -3.93
N LYS A 148 -8.92 20.11 -4.23
CA LYS A 148 -9.08 21.18 -5.22
C LYS A 148 -9.57 22.45 -4.53
N LEU A 149 -8.92 23.59 -4.77
CA LEU A 149 -9.34 24.87 -4.21
C LEU A 149 -10.43 25.51 -5.08
N LYS A 150 -11.47 26.09 -4.46
CA LYS A 150 -12.59 26.75 -5.16
C LYS A 150 -12.15 27.92 -6.04
N ALA A 151 -11.25 28.74 -5.51
CA ALA A 151 -10.76 29.95 -6.15
C ALA A 151 -9.32 30.23 -5.67
N PRO A 152 -8.31 29.49 -6.19
CA PRO A 152 -6.95 29.61 -5.71
C PRO A 152 -6.36 31.02 -5.92
N GLU A 153 -6.74 31.72 -7.00
CA GLU A 153 -6.38 33.12 -7.25
C GLU A 153 -6.92 34.10 -6.20
N GLU A 154 -8.02 33.77 -5.53
CA GLU A 154 -8.61 34.60 -4.47
C GLU A 154 -8.04 34.26 -3.09
N SER A 155 -7.60 33.01 -2.92
CA SER A 155 -7.17 32.48 -1.62
C SER A 155 -5.66 32.58 -1.38
N ILE A 156 -4.86 32.70 -2.45
CA ILE A 156 -3.39 32.73 -2.42
C ILE A 156 -2.92 33.98 -3.19
N GLY A 157 -2.51 35.01 -2.46
CA GLY A 157 -2.26 36.36 -3.01
C GLY A 157 -1.26 36.46 -4.17
N ASP A 158 -0.31 35.53 -4.28
CA ASP A 158 0.70 35.48 -5.34
C ASP A 158 0.50 34.32 -6.33
N TYR A 159 -0.67 33.67 -6.33
CA TYR A 159 -0.94 32.50 -7.15
C TYR A 159 -0.85 32.76 -8.66
N SER A 160 -1.22 33.97 -9.12
CA SER A 160 -1.12 34.36 -10.53
C SER A 160 0.33 34.54 -10.99
N LEU A 161 1.26 34.82 -10.07
CA LEU A 161 2.70 34.97 -10.33
C LEU A 161 3.45 33.64 -10.22
N MET A 162 2.80 32.62 -9.66
CA MET A 162 3.39 31.31 -9.40
C MET A 162 3.61 30.52 -10.69
N GLY A 163 4.81 29.96 -10.83
CA GLY A 163 5.13 29.03 -11.92
C GLY A 163 4.19 27.81 -11.90
N LYS A 164 3.70 27.41 -13.08
CA LYS A 164 2.71 26.32 -13.21
C LYS A 164 3.13 25.02 -12.52
N ALA A 165 4.44 24.71 -12.51
CA ALA A 165 4.98 23.51 -11.87
C ALA A 165 4.74 23.46 -10.34
N PHE A 166 4.59 24.60 -9.68
CA PHE A 166 4.42 24.66 -8.23
C PHE A 166 2.96 24.70 -7.79
N LYS A 167 2.05 25.14 -8.67
CA LYS A 167 0.63 25.37 -8.32
C LYS A 167 -0.03 24.16 -7.69
N GLY A 168 0.12 22.99 -8.30
CA GLY A 168 -0.42 21.74 -7.76
C GLY A 168 0.07 21.47 -6.35
N SER A 169 1.38 21.45 -6.12
CA SER A 169 1.97 21.21 -4.79
C SER A 169 1.55 22.25 -3.76
N VAL A 170 1.47 23.52 -4.14
CA VAL A 170 1.06 24.61 -3.26
C VAL A 170 -0.42 24.49 -2.88
N GLU A 171 -1.30 24.21 -3.84
CA GLU A 171 -2.72 23.99 -3.56
C GLU A 171 -2.93 22.86 -2.56
N GLN A 172 -2.14 21.78 -2.65
CA GLN A 172 -2.25 20.67 -1.71
C GLN A 172 -1.88 21.08 -0.30
N VAL A 173 -0.70 21.68 -0.09
CA VAL A 173 -0.25 22.03 1.27
C VAL A 173 -1.03 23.19 1.85
N TYR A 174 -1.52 24.11 1.02
CA TYR A 174 -2.33 25.25 1.44
C TYR A 174 -3.77 24.82 1.77
N GLY A 175 -4.39 24.07 0.86
CA GLY A 175 -5.76 23.57 1.01
C GLY A 175 -5.91 22.55 2.12
N LYS A 176 -4.91 21.70 2.36
CA LYS A 176 -4.90 20.78 3.50
C LYS A 176 -4.47 21.47 4.81
N GLY A 177 -4.21 22.77 4.83
CA GLY A 177 -3.86 23.50 6.06
C GLY A 177 -2.51 23.12 6.67
N ILE A 178 -1.56 22.64 5.84
CA ILE A 178 -0.22 22.25 6.27
C ILE A 178 0.74 23.45 6.24
N LEU A 179 0.66 24.25 5.18
CA LEU A 179 1.51 25.43 4.99
C LEU A 179 0.68 26.61 4.50
N ALA A 180 0.40 27.53 5.43
CA ALA A 180 -0.39 28.74 5.18
C ALA A 180 0.43 29.88 4.57
N GLY A 181 -0.26 30.89 4.04
CA GLY A 181 0.34 32.13 3.54
C GLY A 181 0.97 32.96 4.67
N ILE A 182 1.81 33.92 4.29
CA ILE A 182 2.61 34.70 5.25
C ILE A 182 2.08 36.12 5.51
N ASP A 183 1.01 36.51 4.84
CA ASP A 183 0.37 37.81 4.95
C ASP A 183 -1.16 37.70 4.91
N ASP A 184 -1.85 38.82 5.10
CA ASP A 184 -3.32 38.89 5.12
C ASP A 184 -3.96 38.53 3.77
N LYS A 185 -3.18 38.49 2.68
CA LYS A 185 -3.63 38.06 1.36
C LYS A 185 -3.40 36.57 1.12
N GLY A 186 -2.83 35.86 2.09
CA GLY A 186 -2.50 34.45 1.94
C GLY A 186 -1.34 34.19 0.98
N SER A 187 -0.48 35.18 0.70
CA SER A 187 0.65 35.02 -0.23
C SER A 187 1.54 33.85 0.19
N PHE A 188 1.81 32.95 -0.76
CA PHE A 188 2.58 31.75 -0.49
C PHE A 188 4.09 32.03 -0.42
N CYS A 189 4.60 32.98 -1.20
CA CYS A 189 6.01 33.40 -1.22
C CYS A 189 7.00 32.24 -1.37
N GLY A 190 6.82 31.42 -2.41
CA GLY A 190 7.46 30.11 -2.53
C GLY A 190 9.00 30.06 -2.52
N ASN A 191 9.69 31.14 -2.89
CA ASN A 191 11.16 31.20 -2.83
C ASN A 191 11.71 31.55 -1.43
N LYS A 192 10.85 31.94 -0.49
CA LYS A 192 11.26 32.29 0.87
C LYS A 192 11.65 31.02 1.63
N ALA A 193 12.75 31.08 2.38
CA ALA A 193 13.13 30.03 3.31
C ALA A 193 12.22 30.02 4.55
N LEU A 194 12.03 28.85 5.16
CA LEU A 194 11.36 28.73 6.45
C LEU A 194 12.36 28.72 7.59
N LYS A 195 11.99 29.37 8.67
CA LYS A 195 12.61 29.16 9.97
C LYS A 195 12.33 27.74 10.47
N ARG A 196 13.19 27.22 11.33
CA ARG A 196 13.01 25.91 11.99
C ARG A 196 11.70 25.81 12.77
N SER A 197 11.27 26.90 13.41
CA SER A 197 9.94 27.01 14.04
C SER A 197 8.77 26.83 13.08
N GLU A 198 8.90 27.34 11.85
CA GLU A 198 7.89 27.19 10.79
C GLU A 198 7.93 25.78 10.19
N ALA A 199 9.13 25.27 9.91
CA ALA A 199 9.31 23.97 9.29
C ALA A 199 8.80 22.82 10.17
N ILE A 200 8.96 22.91 11.50
CA ILE A 200 8.48 21.84 12.38
C ILE A 200 6.96 21.69 12.37
N LYS A 201 6.22 22.81 12.29
CA LYS A 201 4.76 22.77 12.09
C LYS A 201 4.43 22.02 10.80
N VAL A 202 5.10 22.39 9.69
CA VAL A 202 4.86 21.80 8.37
C VAL A 202 5.04 20.29 8.37
N ILE A 203 6.15 19.80 8.95
CA ILE A 203 6.46 18.37 8.99
C ILE A 203 5.47 17.62 9.86
N ILE A 204 5.12 18.15 11.04
CA ILE A 204 4.11 17.52 11.90
C ILE A 204 2.74 17.50 11.22
N CYS A 205 2.30 18.61 10.62
CA CYS A 205 1.01 18.68 9.93
C CYS A 205 0.95 17.74 8.70
N ALA A 206 2.09 17.45 8.07
CA ALA A 206 2.13 16.48 6.98
C ALA A 206 1.75 15.06 7.45
N ILE A 207 2.25 14.63 8.62
CA ILE A 207 2.05 13.27 9.15
C ILE A 207 0.83 13.14 10.06
N TYR A 208 0.43 14.22 10.74
CA TYR A 208 -0.65 14.23 11.73
C TYR A 208 -1.77 15.18 11.27
N PRO A 209 -2.78 14.69 10.52
CA PRO A 209 -3.84 15.52 9.96
C PRO A 209 -4.64 16.33 10.99
N GLU A 210 -4.76 15.81 12.21
CA GLU A 210 -5.42 16.48 13.34
C GLU A 210 -4.70 17.76 13.80
N MET A 211 -3.45 17.97 13.38
CA MET A 211 -2.66 19.16 13.68
C MET A 211 -2.76 20.24 12.60
N ARG A 212 -3.45 19.96 11.47
CA ARG A 212 -3.59 20.88 10.34
C ARG A 212 -4.54 22.03 10.67
N ASP A 213 -4.30 23.18 10.03
CA ASP A 213 -5.26 24.29 10.08
C ASP A 213 -6.54 23.88 9.34
N ASN A 214 -7.72 24.19 9.88
CA ASN A 214 -8.98 23.92 9.18
C ASN A 214 -9.11 24.85 7.96
N ARG A 215 -9.32 24.26 6.77
CA ARG A 215 -9.43 24.94 5.47
C ARG A 215 -10.55 24.37 4.59
N GLU A 216 -11.50 23.66 5.19
CA GLU A 216 -12.63 23.05 4.46
C GLU A 216 -13.47 24.09 3.69
N ASP A 217 -13.46 25.35 4.13
CA ASP A 217 -14.11 26.46 3.47
C ASP A 217 -13.48 26.80 2.10
N LEU A 218 -12.19 26.49 1.91
CA LEU A 218 -11.47 26.75 0.66
C LEU A 218 -11.56 25.60 -0.36
N ILE A 219 -11.93 24.40 0.09
CA ILE A 219 -11.90 23.18 -0.72
C ILE A 219 -13.23 23.02 -1.47
N GLU A 220 -13.15 22.74 -2.78
CA GLU A 220 -14.31 22.30 -3.55
C GLU A 220 -14.87 21.03 -2.91
N LYS A 221 -16.13 21.07 -2.49
CA LYS A 221 -16.82 19.85 -2.07
C LYS A 221 -17.09 19.06 -3.33
N ASP A 222 -16.57 17.85 -3.41
CA ASP A 222 -17.09 16.88 -4.35
C ASP A 222 -18.58 16.76 -4.06
N THR A 223 -19.41 17.24 -4.98
CA THR A 223 -20.77 16.77 -5.04
C THR A 223 -20.65 15.31 -5.45
N GLU A 224 -20.57 14.42 -4.46
CA GLU A 224 -20.96 13.04 -4.69
C GLU A 224 -22.30 13.10 -5.41
N PRO A 225 -22.48 12.44 -6.58
CA PRO A 225 -23.83 12.15 -7.01
C PRO A 225 -24.46 11.41 -5.84
N GLU A 226 -25.58 11.92 -5.33
CA GLU A 226 -26.38 11.28 -4.30
C GLU A 226 -26.75 9.90 -4.86
N ILE A 227 -25.95 8.88 -4.55
CA ILE A 227 -26.32 7.51 -4.81
C ILE A 227 -27.42 7.28 -3.81
N GLU A 228 -28.65 7.24 -4.32
CA GLU A 228 -29.83 6.78 -3.60
C GLU A 228 -29.51 5.36 -3.10
N ILE A 229 -28.94 5.28 -1.89
CA ILE A 229 -28.64 4.00 -1.24
C ILE A 229 -29.99 3.36 -0.95
N ASN A 230 -30.34 2.46 -1.86
CA ASN A 230 -31.41 1.49 -1.81
C ASN A 230 -31.78 1.07 -0.39
N LYS A 231 -32.97 1.51 0.04
CA LYS A 231 -33.79 0.86 1.08
C LYS A 231 -34.09 -0.63 0.78
N ALA A 232 -33.63 -1.18 -0.34
CA ALA A 232 -33.71 -2.59 -0.68
C ALA A 232 -32.64 -3.46 0.03
N TYR A 233 -31.48 -2.90 0.39
CA TYR A 233 -30.41 -3.68 1.04
C TYR A 233 -30.69 -3.98 2.53
N GLU A 234 -31.46 -3.14 3.23
CA GLU A 234 -31.85 -3.42 4.61
C GLU A 234 -32.95 -4.49 4.74
N SER A 235 -33.73 -4.75 3.68
CA SER A 235 -34.70 -5.85 3.66
C SER A 235 -34.08 -7.22 3.38
N GLU A 236 -32.97 -7.28 2.65
CA GLU A 236 -32.34 -8.57 2.29
C GLU A 236 -31.47 -9.15 3.43
N ILE A 237 -31.00 -8.34 4.38
CA ILE A 237 -30.23 -8.81 5.54
C ILE A 237 -31.14 -9.32 6.68
N LYS A 238 -32.45 -8.99 6.67
CA LYS A 238 -33.40 -9.46 7.69
C LYS A 238 -34.01 -10.85 7.42
N GLU A 239 -33.80 -11.45 6.25
CA GLU A 239 -34.31 -12.79 5.93
C GLU A 239 -33.23 -13.89 5.79
N ALA A 240 -31.94 -13.57 5.89
CA ALA A 240 -30.88 -14.58 5.85
C ALA A 240 -30.65 -15.24 7.23
N THR A 241 -31.67 -15.97 7.73
CA THR A 241 -31.45 -16.96 8.78
C THR A 241 -30.71 -18.17 8.22
N TYR A 242 -29.60 -18.52 8.87
CA TYR A 242 -28.83 -19.76 8.81
C TYR A 242 -29.55 -20.95 8.15
N ILE A 243 -29.03 -21.41 7.00
CA ILE A 243 -29.35 -22.72 6.42
C ILE A 243 -28.08 -23.59 6.51
N PRO A 244 -28.12 -24.75 7.19
CA PRO A 244 -26.98 -25.66 7.25
C PRO A 244 -26.72 -26.33 5.90
N VAL A 245 -25.44 -26.47 5.55
CA VAL A 245 -24.95 -27.05 4.29
C VAL A 245 -25.37 -28.52 4.15
N PRO A 246 -26.06 -28.95 3.07
CA PRO A 246 -26.27 -30.35 2.76
C PRO A 246 -25.04 -30.95 2.10
N THR A 247 -24.62 -32.12 2.57
CA THR A 247 -23.62 -32.99 1.93
C THR A 247 -24.07 -33.40 0.53
N LEU A 248 -23.33 -32.99 -0.52
CA LEU A 248 -23.58 -33.41 -1.90
C LEU A 248 -22.75 -34.65 -2.27
N VAL A 249 -23.47 -35.66 -2.74
CA VAL A 249 -22.98 -36.90 -3.38
C VAL A 249 -22.57 -36.56 -4.83
N PRO A 250 -21.51 -37.18 -5.41
CA PRO A 250 -21.02 -36.77 -6.73
C PRO A 250 -21.87 -37.37 -7.86
N THR A 251 -22.29 -36.52 -8.81
CA THR A 251 -22.81 -36.94 -10.12
C THR A 251 -21.85 -36.54 -11.24
N ASN A 252 -21.57 -37.53 -12.10
CA ASN A 252 -20.66 -37.48 -13.25
C ASN A 252 -21.09 -36.47 -14.31
N TYR A 253 -20.14 -35.66 -14.79
CA TYR A 253 -20.20 -35.01 -16.09
C TYR A 253 -19.00 -35.46 -16.94
N SER A 254 -19.30 -36.02 -18.11
CA SER A 254 -18.32 -36.45 -19.11
C SER A 254 -17.75 -35.24 -19.85
N VAL A 255 -16.42 -35.09 -19.84
CA VAL A 255 -15.70 -34.05 -20.58
C VAL A 255 -15.30 -34.60 -21.96
N TYR A 256 -15.68 -33.87 -23.01
CA TYR A 256 -15.20 -34.11 -24.38
C TYR A 256 -13.74 -33.66 -24.50
N LEU A 257 -12.84 -34.61 -24.78
CA LEU A 257 -11.43 -34.34 -25.09
C LEU A 257 -11.24 -34.31 -26.61
N PRO A 258 -10.55 -33.30 -27.18
CA PRO A 258 -10.16 -33.34 -28.59
C PRO A 258 -9.10 -34.43 -28.85
N PRO A 259 -9.08 -35.05 -30.04
CA PRO A 259 -8.17 -36.16 -30.34
C PRO A 259 -6.71 -35.69 -30.45
N ALA A 260 -5.80 -36.52 -29.94
CA ALA A 260 -4.36 -36.30 -29.96
C ALA A 260 -3.77 -36.33 -31.40
N PRO A 261 -2.69 -35.59 -31.67
CA PRO A 261 -1.99 -35.65 -32.95
C PRO A 261 -1.33 -37.02 -33.18
N PRO A 262 -1.23 -37.50 -34.44
CA PRO A 262 -0.70 -38.82 -34.74
C PRO A 262 0.81 -38.93 -34.53
N THR A 263 1.24 -40.02 -33.89
CA THR A 263 2.62 -40.42 -33.64
C THR A 263 3.35 -40.81 -34.95
N PRO A 264 4.66 -40.53 -35.11
CA PRO A 264 5.42 -40.97 -36.29
C PRO A 264 5.57 -42.49 -36.36
N ALA A 265 5.43 -43.07 -37.55
CA ALA A 265 5.52 -44.51 -37.79
C ALA A 265 6.97 -45.04 -37.75
N PRO A 266 7.20 -46.27 -37.26
CA PRO A 266 8.51 -46.93 -37.32
C PRO A 266 8.82 -47.56 -38.69
N THR A 267 10.10 -47.54 -39.07
CA THR A 267 10.67 -48.09 -40.32
C THR A 267 10.55 -49.63 -40.41
N PRO A 268 10.25 -50.23 -41.58
CA PRO A 268 10.09 -51.68 -41.72
C PRO A 268 11.29 -52.42 -42.35
N ALA A 269 11.41 -53.72 -42.08
CA ALA A 269 12.12 -54.73 -42.88
C ALA A 269 11.51 -56.14 -42.64
N PRO A 270 11.73 -57.16 -43.50
CA PRO A 270 11.18 -57.33 -44.86
C PRO A 270 10.42 -58.72 -44.95
N PRO A 271 10.03 -59.29 -46.12
CA PRO A 271 8.64 -59.71 -46.36
C PRO A 271 8.42 -61.23 -46.45
N SER A 272 7.15 -61.68 -46.38
CA SER A 272 6.74 -62.97 -46.96
C SER A 272 5.25 -63.08 -47.32
N TYR A 273 5.03 -63.36 -48.61
CA TYR A 273 4.04 -64.24 -49.27
C TYR A 273 2.53 -63.90 -49.38
N VAL A 274 2.16 -63.42 -50.59
CA VAL A 274 1.19 -63.93 -51.61
C VAL A 274 -0.25 -64.37 -51.22
N ASN A 275 -1.25 -63.51 -51.56
CA ASN A 275 -2.41 -63.62 -52.51
C ASN A 275 -3.36 -64.87 -52.54
N PRO A 276 -4.55 -64.88 -53.22
CA PRO A 276 -5.54 -63.84 -53.63
C PRO A 276 -7.06 -64.21 -53.44
N GLY A 277 -7.96 -63.24 -53.69
CA GLY A 277 -9.31 -63.44 -54.29
C GLY A 277 -10.48 -62.87 -53.47
N THR A 278 -11.56 -62.27 -53.98
CA THR A 278 -12.09 -62.02 -55.35
C THR A 278 -13.32 -61.07 -55.27
N ASN A 279 -13.49 -60.20 -56.28
CA ASN A 279 -14.68 -59.71 -57.01
C ASN A 279 -15.98 -59.27 -56.25
N VAL A 280 -16.42 -58.00 -56.34
CA VAL A 280 -17.22 -57.29 -57.40
C VAL A 280 -18.70 -57.68 -57.45
N GLU A 281 -19.60 -56.71 -57.18
CA GLU A 281 -20.81 -56.46 -58.01
C GLU A 281 -21.48 -55.09 -57.73
N VAL A 282 -22.24 -54.60 -58.72
CA VAL A 282 -22.67 -53.22 -58.95
C VAL A 282 -24.20 -53.14 -59.13
N ARG A 283 -24.89 -52.28 -58.33
CA ARG A 283 -26.16 -51.49 -58.55
C ARG A 283 -27.47 -52.25 -58.92
N PRO A 284 -28.71 -51.66 -58.85
CA PRO A 284 -29.13 -50.24 -58.80
C PRO A 284 -30.26 -49.86 -57.80
N LEU A 285 -30.76 -48.62 -57.97
CA LEU A 285 -31.52 -47.69 -57.11
C LEU A 285 -33.07 -47.85 -57.06
N ASP A 286 -33.67 -47.01 -56.18
CA ASP A 286 -35.05 -46.49 -56.08
C ASP A 286 -36.08 -47.36 -55.32
N GLU A 287 -37.04 -46.87 -54.51
CA GLU A 287 -37.51 -45.56 -54.03
C GLU A 287 -38.46 -45.89 -52.84
N ASP A 288 -38.44 -45.12 -51.74
CA ASP A 288 -39.60 -44.85 -50.85
C ASP A 288 -39.13 -44.14 -49.55
N ALA A 289 -39.44 -42.83 -49.42
CA ALA A 289 -39.26 -42.09 -48.16
C ALA A 289 -40.44 -41.13 -47.90
N ILE A 290 -41.03 -41.31 -46.72
CA ILE A 290 -42.21 -40.64 -46.18
C ILE A 290 -41.80 -39.33 -45.45
N THR A 291 -42.50 -38.24 -45.78
CA THR A 291 -42.69 -36.88 -45.19
C THR A 291 -41.89 -36.37 -43.96
N PRO A 292 -41.51 -35.06 -43.91
CA PRO A 292 -41.00 -34.38 -42.71
C PRO A 292 -42.10 -33.67 -41.85
N PRO A 293 -41.83 -33.33 -40.56
CA PRO A 293 -42.76 -32.66 -39.63
C PRO A 293 -42.72 -31.11 -39.70
N PRO A 294 -43.67 -30.38 -39.07
CA PRO A 294 -43.90 -28.95 -39.31
C PRO A 294 -42.95 -28.01 -38.54
N THR A 295 -42.79 -26.80 -39.09
CA THR A 295 -41.93 -25.70 -38.64
C THR A 295 -42.55 -24.92 -37.45
N PRO A 296 -41.77 -24.52 -36.42
CA PRO A 296 -42.27 -23.65 -35.33
C PRO A 296 -42.30 -22.15 -35.74
N PRO A 297 -43.13 -21.32 -35.06
CA PRO A 297 -43.35 -19.91 -35.40
C PRO A 297 -42.18 -18.99 -34.97
N PRO A 298 -42.05 -17.79 -35.57
CA PRO A 298 -40.93 -16.88 -35.33
C PRO A 298 -40.99 -16.18 -33.97
N THR A 299 -39.84 -16.12 -33.31
CA THR A 299 -39.59 -15.44 -32.03
C THR A 299 -39.60 -13.90 -32.21
N PRO A 300 -40.17 -13.11 -31.27
CA PRO A 300 -40.14 -11.65 -31.34
C PRO A 300 -38.70 -11.09 -31.18
N PRO A 301 -38.41 -9.90 -31.75
CA PRO A 301 -37.08 -9.31 -31.68
C PRO A 301 -36.69 -8.89 -30.25
N PRO A 302 -35.40 -8.94 -29.89
CA PRO A 302 -34.93 -8.57 -28.55
C PRO A 302 -35.16 -7.08 -28.25
N ALA A 303 -35.49 -6.77 -27.00
CA ALA A 303 -35.55 -5.40 -26.50
C ALA A 303 -34.17 -4.71 -26.59
N PRO A 304 -34.09 -3.38 -26.78
CA PRO A 304 -32.82 -2.67 -26.81
C PRO A 304 -32.09 -2.80 -25.48
N GLN A 305 -30.88 -3.34 -25.53
CA GLN A 305 -29.98 -3.44 -24.38
C GLN A 305 -29.56 -2.03 -23.92
N PRO A 306 -29.51 -1.74 -22.61
CA PRO A 306 -28.95 -0.49 -22.10
C PRO A 306 -27.53 -0.31 -22.66
N ALA A 307 -27.22 0.90 -23.15
CA ALA A 307 -25.89 1.20 -23.66
C ALA A 307 -24.84 0.83 -22.61
N GLN A 308 -23.92 -0.06 -22.96
CA GLN A 308 -22.79 -0.39 -22.09
C GLN A 308 -21.98 0.90 -21.84
N PRO A 309 -21.47 1.12 -20.61
CA PRO A 309 -20.49 2.16 -20.35
C PRO A 309 -19.33 2.03 -21.34
N PRO A 310 -18.68 3.13 -21.75
CA PRO A 310 -17.53 3.07 -22.65
C PRO A 310 -16.48 2.13 -22.06
N GLU A 311 -16.02 1.19 -22.88
CA GLU A 311 -14.89 0.34 -22.52
C GLU A 311 -13.69 1.23 -22.13
N PRO A 312 -12.99 0.92 -21.02
CA PRO A 312 -11.79 1.63 -20.66
C PRO A 312 -10.77 1.54 -21.80
N PRO A 313 -9.94 2.58 -22.01
CA PRO A 313 -8.96 2.59 -23.08
C PRO A 313 -8.07 1.34 -23.02
N PRO A 314 -7.68 0.78 -24.18
CA PRO A 314 -6.80 -0.38 -24.21
C PRO A 314 -5.50 -0.04 -23.49
N PRO A 315 -4.93 -1.00 -22.73
CA PRO A 315 -3.71 -0.77 -21.98
C PRO A 315 -2.59 -0.30 -22.91
N MET A 316 -1.78 0.63 -22.41
CA MET A 316 -0.50 0.94 -23.03
C MET A 316 0.26 -0.39 -23.17
N PRO A 317 0.67 -0.80 -24.39
CA PRO A 317 1.46 -2.01 -24.54
C PRO A 317 2.73 -1.87 -23.69
N PRO A 318 3.24 -2.96 -23.08
CA PRO A 318 4.52 -2.89 -22.39
C PRO A 318 5.54 -2.29 -23.35
N GLY A 319 6.17 -1.18 -22.95
CA GLY A 319 7.27 -0.61 -23.69
C GLY A 319 8.34 -1.68 -23.89
N GLY A 320 8.45 -2.19 -25.13
CA GLY A 320 9.50 -3.09 -25.60
C GLY A 320 9.49 -4.51 -25.00
N GLY A 321 8.86 -5.46 -25.69
CA GLY A 321 9.32 -6.86 -25.93
C GLY A 321 9.69 -7.82 -24.77
N ALA A 322 9.88 -7.35 -23.54
CA ALA A 322 10.22 -8.17 -22.37
C ALA A 322 8.98 -8.34 -21.49
N THR A 323 8.58 -9.58 -21.26
CA THR A 323 7.51 -9.92 -20.31
C THR A 323 8.02 -9.66 -18.89
N SER A 324 7.15 -9.20 -17.96
CA SER A 324 7.53 -9.03 -16.55
C SER A 324 7.90 -10.36 -15.87
N ALA A 325 7.67 -11.49 -16.54
CA ALA A 325 8.18 -12.80 -16.14
C ALA A 325 9.73 -12.89 -16.12
N ASN A 326 10.45 -12.01 -16.82
CA ASN A 326 11.90 -11.93 -16.64
C ASN A 326 12.23 -11.13 -15.37
N PRO A 327 12.95 -11.71 -14.39
CA PRO A 327 13.26 -11.02 -13.15
C PRO A 327 13.92 -9.66 -13.33
N GLY A 328 14.80 -9.47 -14.33
CA GLY A 328 15.45 -8.18 -14.58
C GLY A 328 14.57 -7.13 -15.28
N ALA A 329 13.39 -7.53 -15.76
CA ALA A 329 12.43 -6.66 -16.47
C ALA A 329 11.07 -6.59 -15.76
N SER A 330 11.01 -7.07 -14.51
CA SER A 330 9.81 -7.04 -13.68
C SER A 330 9.23 -5.62 -13.61
N PHE A 331 7.92 -5.52 -13.47
CA PHE A 331 7.26 -4.25 -13.18
C PHE A 331 7.81 -3.64 -11.90
N SER A 332 8.08 -4.42 -10.85
CA SER A 332 8.66 -3.87 -9.60
C SER A 332 10.02 -3.18 -9.80
N TRP A 333 10.90 -3.69 -10.68
CA TRP A 333 12.14 -2.97 -11.01
C TRP A 333 11.88 -1.70 -11.83
N ARG A 334 11.03 -1.79 -12.86
CA ARG A 334 10.67 -0.64 -13.69
C ARG A 334 9.97 0.45 -12.89
N TYR A 335 9.15 0.06 -11.92
CA TYR A 335 8.43 0.95 -11.01
C TYR A 335 9.37 1.96 -10.38
N ARG A 336 10.57 1.54 -9.98
CA ARG A 336 11.56 2.41 -9.31
C ARG A 336 12.08 3.53 -10.22
N SER A 337 12.15 3.32 -11.53
CA SER A 337 12.62 4.34 -12.48
C SER A 337 11.49 5.13 -13.15
N MET A 338 10.24 4.75 -12.93
CA MET A 338 9.06 5.48 -13.41
C MET A 338 8.76 6.70 -12.53
N SER A 339 8.28 7.77 -13.14
CA SER A 339 7.67 8.89 -12.43
C SER A 339 6.37 8.47 -11.73
N THR A 340 5.94 9.23 -10.72
CA THR A 340 4.64 9.01 -10.04
C THR A 340 3.46 8.94 -11.03
N ALA A 341 3.39 9.83 -12.02
CA ALA A 341 2.32 9.82 -13.02
C ALA A 341 2.32 8.53 -13.84
N GLU A 342 3.49 8.09 -14.33
CA GLU A 342 3.62 6.83 -15.07
C GLU A 342 3.24 5.61 -14.22
N ARG A 343 3.65 5.58 -12.94
CA ARG A 343 3.30 4.50 -12.00
C ARG A 343 1.80 4.38 -11.86
N ARG A 344 1.12 5.51 -11.64
CA ARG A 344 -0.33 5.57 -11.43
C ARG A 344 -1.13 5.28 -12.69
N LEU A 345 -0.69 5.79 -13.84
CA LEU A 345 -1.27 5.42 -15.13
C LEU A 345 -1.14 3.91 -15.38
N ALA A 346 0.01 3.31 -15.06
CA ALA A 346 0.20 1.88 -15.22
C ALA A 346 -0.69 1.05 -14.27
N LEU A 347 -0.74 1.41 -12.99
CA LEU A 347 -1.45 0.65 -11.96
C LEU A 347 -2.97 0.87 -11.97
N PHE A 348 -3.41 2.09 -12.26
CA PHE A 348 -4.78 2.55 -12.03
C PHE A 348 -5.44 3.17 -13.26
N GLY A 349 -4.69 3.38 -14.36
CA GLY A 349 -5.17 4.06 -15.56
C GLY A 349 -5.47 5.56 -15.39
N ASN A 350 -5.08 6.13 -14.24
CA ASN A 350 -5.34 7.52 -13.90
C ASN A 350 -4.14 8.05 -13.09
N GLU A 351 -3.49 9.10 -13.58
CA GLU A 351 -2.30 9.72 -12.94
C GLU A 351 -2.58 10.38 -11.57
N TYR A 352 -3.84 10.57 -11.22
CA TYR A 352 -4.27 11.15 -9.93
C TYR A 352 -4.78 10.09 -8.95
N LYS A 353 -5.07 8.87 -9.41
CA LYS A 353 -5.56 7.79 -8.55
C LYS A 353 -4.40 7.16 -7.78
N THR A 354 -4.59 6.93 -6.48
CA THR A 354 -3.55 6.41 -5.59
C THR A 354 -3.76 4.96 -5.16
N HIS A 355 -5.00 4.47 -5.15
CA HIS A 355 -5.36 3.12 -4.75
C HIS A 355 -6.77 2.74 -5.27
N PHE A 356 -7.13 1.46 -5.17
CA PHE A 356 -8.50 1.01 -5.36
C PHE A 356 -9.25 0.94 -4.03
N THR A 357 -10.51 1.35 -4.02
CA THR A 357 -11.35 1.39 -2.80
C THR A 357 -12.37 0.26 -2.72
N SER A 358 -12.51 -0.52 -3.80
CA SER A 358 -13.46 -1.64 -3.87
C SER A 358 -13.10 -2.62 -4.99
N PRO A 359 -13.66 -3.84 -4.99
CA PRO A 359 -13.52 -4.77 -6.12
C PRO A 359 -14.05 -4.19 -7.44
N SER A 360 -15.13 -3.41 -7.41
CA SER A 360 -15.69 -2.74 -8.59
C SER A 360 -14.76 -1.67 -9.15
N ASP A 361 -14.10 -0.91 -8.29
CA ASP A 361 -13.14 0.12 -8.67
C ASP A 361 -11.83 -0.50 -9.22
N ALA A 362 -11.46 -1.69 -8.75
CA ALA A 362 -10.33 -2.45 -9.25
C ALA A 362 -10.62 -3.25 -10.55
N ALA A 363 -11.86 -3.21 -11.05
CA ALA A 363 -12.29 -4.02 -12.18
C ALA A 363 -11.44 -3.73 -13.43
N GLY A 364 -10.92 -4.79 -14.06
CA GLY A 364 -10.05 -4.69 -15.24
C GLY A 364 -8.58 -4.36 -14.95
N TYR A 365 -8.24 -4.04 -13.70
CA TYR A 365 -6.86 -3.83 -13.24
C TYR A 365 -6.38 -4.95 -12.33
N VAL A 366 -7.23 -5.44 -11.43
CA VAL A 366 -6.93 -6.60 -10.58
C VAL A 366 -7.53 -7.86 -11.22
N VAL A 367 -6.71 -8.89 -11.36
CA VAL A 367 -7.02 -10.15 -12.04
C VAL A 367 -6.67 -11.34 -11.15
N ASP A 368 -7.34 -12.47 -11.38
CA ASP A 368 -6.99 -13.72 -10.73
C ASP A 368 -5.71 -14.31 -11.32
N VAL A 369 -4.77 -14.64 -10.44
CA VAL A 369 -3.49 -15.26 -10.74
C VAL A 369 -3.42 -16.61 -10.04
N TYR A 370 -3.49 -17.68 -10.83
CA TYR A 370 -3.27 -19.03 -10.33
C TYR A 370 -1.78 -19.34 -10.23
N VAL A 371 -1.34 -19.84 -9.07
CA VAL A 371 0.02 -20.32 -8.83
C VAL A 371 0.01 -21.69 -8.16
N THR A 372 1.08 -22.45 -8.38
CA THR A 372 1.31 -23.73 -7.71
C THR A 372 2.40 -23.56 -6.66
N VAL A 373 2.15 -24.05 -5.45
CA VAL A 373 3.07 -23.96 -4.30
C VAL A 373 3.26 -25.33 -3.65
N TRP A 374 4.31 -25.44 -2.83
CA TRP A 374 4.47 -26.56 -1.91
C TRP A 374 3.79 -26.26 -0.59
N ASP A 375 3.16 -27.25 0.03
CA ASP A 375 2.60 -27.19 1.38
C ASP A 375 2.89 -28.52 2.10
N LEU A 376 2.68 -28.59 3.42
CA LEU A 376 2.89 -29.80 4.22
C LEU A 376 1.56 -30.38 4.66
N ASN A 377 1.36 -31.68 4.42
CA ASN A 377 0.19 -32.37 4.95
C ASN A 377 0.33 -32.60 6.47
N SER A 378 -0.70 -33.17 7.11
CA SER A 378 -0.68 -33.43 8.56
C SER A 378 0.42 -34.40 9.01
N ALA A 379 1.01 -35.18 8.09
CA ALA A 379 2.14 -36.07 8.35
C ALA A 379 3.51 -35.41 8.09
N GLY A 380 3.53 -34.12 7.73
CA GLY A 380 4.75 -33.38 7.42
C GLY A 380 5.35 -33.71 6.05
N GLN A 381 4.56 -34.30 5.14
CA GLN A 381 5.01 -34.62 3.78
C GLN A 381 4.63 -33.49 2.81
N TRP A 382 5.54 -33.21 1.87
CA TRP A 382 5.34 -32.23 0.81
C TRP A 382 4.21 -32.65 -0.13
N TYR A 383 3.34 -31.72 -0.47
CA TYR A 383 2.36 -31.89 -1.54
C TYR A 383 2.17 -30.57 -2.30
N SER A 384 1.76 -30.68 -3.57
CA SER A 384 1.50 -29.53 -4.43
C SER A 384 0.09 -28.98 -4.18
N LYS A 385 -0.02 -27.66 -4.13
CA LYS A 385 -1.27 -26.95 -3.88
C LYS A 385 -1.43 -25.81 -4.87
N GLY A 386 -2.62 -25.67 -5.46
CA GLY A 386 -3.00 -24.52 -6.27
C GLY A 386 -3.59 -23.42 -5.41
N ILE A 387 -3.19 -22.16 -5.63
CA ILE A 387 -3.77 -20.99 -4.98
C ILE A 387 -4.08 -19.93 -6.04
N ASN A 388 -5.30 -19.37 -5.97
CA ASN A 388 -5.68 -18.19 -6.74
C ASN A 388 -5.45 -16.92 -5.89
N LEU A 389 -4.83 -15.92 -6.48
CA LEU A 389 -4.57 -14.62 -5.88
C LEU A 389 -5.12 -13.50 -6.75
N GLN A 390 -5.77 -12.52 -6.14
CA GLN A 390 -6.13 -11.29 -6.82
C GLN A 390 -4.93 -10.34 -6.84
N MET A 391 -4.38 -10.10 -8.03
CA MET A 391 -3.19 -9.27 -8.24
C MET A 391 -3.42 -8.24 -9.32
N ASN A 392 -2.74 -7.09 -9.24
CA ASN A 392 -2.73 -6.13 -10.33
C ASN A 392 -2.15 -6.79 -11.59
N ARG A 393 -2.80 -6.61 -12.73
CA ARG A 393 -2.39 -7.17 -14.02
C ARG A 393 -0.95 -6.81 -14.39
N MET A 394 -0.46 -5.66 -13.94
CA MET A 394 0.92 -5.22 -14.18
C MET A 394 1.97 -6.15 -13.55
N VAL A 395 1.60 -6.83 -12.46
CA VAL A 395 2.47 -7.76 -11.73
C VAL A 395 2.07 -9.23 -11.90
N ALA A 396 1.04 -9.53 -12.67
CA ALA A 396 0.52 -10.89 -12.77
C ALA A 396 1.57 -11.90 -13.30
N ASP A 397 2.32 -11.53 -14.33
CA ASP A 397 3.31 -12.42 -14.95
C ASP A 397 4.56 -12.62 -14.08
N GLU A 398 5.04 -11.56 -13.40
CA GLU A 398 6.15 -11.70 -12.44
C GLU A 398 5.73 -12.51 -11.22
N VAL A 399 4.48 -12.40 -10.75
CA VAL A 399 3.97 -13.24 -9.66
C VAL A 399 3.95 -14.71 -10.08
N ARG A 400 3.43 -15.03 -11.27
CA ARG A 400 3.49 -16.41 -11.80
C ARG A 400 4.93 -16.91 -11.88
N ALA A 401 5.85 -16.08 -12.37
CA ALA A 401 7.26 -16.43 -12.51
C ALA A 401 7.96 -16.63 -11.14
N MET A 402 7.72 -15.76 -10.17
CA MET A 402 8.23 -15.88 -8.79
C MET A 402 7.81 -17.21 -8.16
N PHE A 403 6.52 -17.54 -8.22
CA PHE A 403 6.03 -18.80 -7.64
C PHE A 403 6.46 -20.03 -8.44
N SER A 404 6.63 -19.91 -9.76
CA SER A 404 7.25 -20.97 -10.57
C SER A 404 8.71 -21.21 -10.16
N ASP A 405 9.51 -20.16 -9.99
CA ASP A 405 10.90 -20.27 -9.51
C ASP A 405 10.93 -20.93 -8.12
N LEU A 406 10.02 -20.54 -7.22
CA LEU A 406 9.94 -21.09 -5.87
C LEU A 406 9.53 -22.57 -5.86
N TYR A 407 8.54 -22.94 -6.67
CA TYR A 407 8.02 -24.31 -6.75
C TYR A 407 9.07 -25.28 -7.31
N ASN A 408 9.93 -24.81 -8.21
CA ASN A 408 10.97 -25.63 -8.86
C ASN A 408 12.29 -25.71 -8.08
N LEU A 409 12.36 -25.14 -6.87
CA LEU A 409 13.52 -25.30 -5.99
C LEU A 409 13.73 -26.76 -5.57
N PRO A 410 14.99 -27.16 -5.30
CA PRO A 410 15.27 -28.45 -4.70
C PRO A 410 14.59 -28.57 -3.34
N GLU A 411 14.30 -29.81 -2.91
CA GLU A 411 13.58 -30.07 -1.65
C GLU A 411 14.22 -29.41 -0.43
N SER A 412 15.56 -29.31 -0.39
CA SER A 412 16.31 -28.66 0.69
C SER A 412 16.08 -27.14 0.81
N GLN A 413 15.47 -26.52 -0.20
CA GLN A 413 15.16 -25.09 -0.24
C GLN A 413 13.67 -24.80 -0.37
N ARG A 414 12.81 -25.84 -0.34
CA ARG A 414 11.35 -25.66 -0.40
C ARG A 414 10.87 -24.87 0.81
N PHE A 415 9.83 -24.07 0.58
CA PHE A 415 9.14 -23.31 1.60
C PHE A 415 7.64 -23.67 1.56
N PRO A 416 7.03 -24.11 2.67
CA PRO A 416 5.62 -24.48 2.68
C PRO A 416 4.71 -23.24 2.76
N ILE A 417 3.67 -23.23 1.94
CA ILE A 417 2.70 -22.14 1.84
C ILE A 417 1.29 -22.70 2.08
N ALA A 418 0.81 -22.50 3.30
CA ALA A 418 -0.54 -22.89 3.72
C ALA A 418 -1.59 -21.86 3.27
N TYR A 419 -1.26 -20.57 3.35
CA TYR A 419 -2.19 -19.49 3.03
C TYR A 419 -1.47 -18.32 2.37
N MET A 420 -2.17 -17.65 1.45
CA MET A 420 -1.74 -16.39 0.86
C MET A 420 -2.93 -15.43 0.74
N GLY A 421 -2.69 -14.14 0.98
CA GLY A 421 -3.63 -13.06 0.71
C GLY A 421 -3.06 -12.08 -0.31
N GLY A 422 -3.88 -11.65 -1.28
CA GLY A 422 -3.51 -10.68 -2.31
C GLY A 422 -4.21 -9.34 -2.10
N ALA A 423 -4.86 -8.82 -3.14
CA ALA A 423 -5.60 -7.57 -3.08
C ALA A 423 -6.66 -7.56 -1.96
N ARG A 424 -6.74 -6.43 -1.25
CA ARG A 424 -7.82 -6.05 -0.33
C ARG A 424 -7.99 -4.54 -0.43
N TYR A 425 -9.18 -4.02 -0.13
CA TYR A 425 -9.54 -2.61 -0.38
C TYR A 425 -9.91 -1.87 0.90
N SER A 426 -9.36 -2.32 2.03
CA SER A 426 -9.60 -1.76 3.37
C SER A 426 -8.52 -0.78 3.80
N ASP A 427 -7.56 -0.48 2.92
CA ASP A 427 -6.44 0.44 3.17
C ASP A 427 -6.16 1.29 1.92
N THR A 428 -5.10 2.10 1.95
CA THR A 428 -4.65 2.89 0.79
C THR A 428 -3.30 2.41 0.25
N MET A 429 -2.80 1.30 0.79
CA MET A 429 -1.43 0.81 0.60
C MET A 429 -1.38 -0.31 -0.44
N ARG A 430 -0.26 -1.02 -0.52
CA ARG A 430 0.09 -1.87 -1.67
C ARG A 430 -0.88 -3.04 -1.89
N HIS A 431 -1.63 -3.46 -0.88
CA HIS A 431 -2.73 -4.42 -1.09
C HIS A 431 -3.89 -3.81 -1.87
N SER A 432 -4.26 -2.57 -1.57
CA SER A 432 -5.30 -1.82 -2.29
C SER A 432 -4.86 -1.43 -3.71
N TRP A 433 -3.61 -1.68 -4.07
CA TRP A 433 -3.11 -1.56 -5.44
C TRP A 433 -3.17 -2.88 -6.20
N GLY A 434 -3.35 -4.00 -5.49
CA GLY A 434 -3.13 -5.37 -5.99
C GLY A 434 -1.65 -5.72 -6.14
N CYS A 435 -0.75 -5.05 -5.41
CA CYS A 435 0.71 -5.16 -5.56
C CYS A 435 1.41 -5.63 -4.27
N ALA A 436 0.69 -6.36 -3.42
CA ALA A 436 1.23 -6.98 -2.21
C ALA A 436 0.68 -8.40 -2.00
N ILE A 437 1.45 -9.21 -1.30
CA ILE A 437 1.12 -10.60 -0.95
C ILE A 437 1.48 -10.83 0.52
N ASP A 438 0.52 -11.30 1.31
CA ASP A 438 0.76 -11.78 2.68
C ASP A 438 0.84 -13.31 2.67
N ILE A 439 1.90 -13.89 3.22
CA ILE A 439 2.14 -15.34 3.22
C ILE A 439 2.13 -15.90 4.65
N ASN A 440 1.32 -16.94 4.87
CA ASN A 440 1.22 -17.68 6.13
C ASN A 440 1.04 -16.75 7.35
N ALA A 441 0.12 -15.78 7.27
CA ALA A 441 -0.08 -14.71 8.26
C ALA A 441 -0.03 -15.15 9.74
N ASN A 442 -0.60 -16.30 10.07
CA ASN A 442 -0.58 -16.82 11.45
C ASN A 442 0.84 -17.14 11.98
N TYR A 443 1.75 -17.52 11.08
CA TYR A 443 3.14 -17.86 11.39
C TYR A 443 4.13 -16.71 11.15
N ASN A 444 3.64 -15.59 10.60
CA ASN A 444 4.45 -14.45 10.21
C ASN A 444 3.73 -13.16 10.58
N TYR A 445 3.68 -12.84 11.87
CA TYR A 445 2.85 -11.75 12.32
C TYR A 445 3.23 -10.39 11.73
N TYR A 446 2.24 -9.51 11.66
CA TYR A 446 2.40 -8.07 11.71
C TYR A 446 2.38 -7.62 13.17
N LYS A 447 3.25 -6.70 13.56
CA LYS A 447 3.26 -6.09 14.89
C LYS A 447 3.58 -4.61 14.82
N ASN A 448 2.67 -3.79 15.32
CA ASN A 448 2.86 -2.36 15.54
C ASN A 448 3.46 -2.12 16.93
N PHE A 449 4.58 -1.41 17.02
CA PHE A 449 5.28 -1.12 18.26
C PHE A 449 4.70 0.08 19.02
N ILE A 450 3.91 0.95 18.36
CA ILE A 450 3.30 2.13 19.00
C ILE A 450 2.04 1.73 19.76
N ASN A 451 1.09 1.10 19.08
CA ASN A 451 -0.23 0.79 19.66
C ASN A 451 -0.36 -0.68 20.10
N GLY A 452 0.67 -1.51 19.83
CA GLY A 452 0.67 -2.92 20.19
C GLY A 452 -0.20 -3.82 19.33
N ALA A 453 -0.80 -3.29 18.25
CA ALA A 453 -1.63 -4.08 17.34
C ALA A 453 -0.81 -5.22 16.73
N GLN A 454 -1.37 -6.43 16.73
CA GLN A 454 -0.74 -7.61 16.17
C GLN A 454 -1.76 -8.41 15.36
N VAL A 455 -1.34 -8.87 14.18
CA VAL A 455 -2.10 -9.80 13.35
C VAL A 455 -1.22 -11.02 13.10
N GLY A 456 -1.75 -12.20 13.37
CA GLY A 456 -0.95 -13.44 13.41
C GLY A 456 -0.34 -13.69 14.79
N GLN A 457 0.13 -14.93 15.00
CA GLN A 457 0.52 -15.42 16.32
C GLN A 457 2.03 -15.59 16.48
N TYR A 458 2.72 -16.05 15.45
CA TYR A 458 4.14 -16.41 15.50
C TYR A 458 4.98 -15.64 14.48
N CYS A 459 6.29 -15.73 14.63
CA CYS A 459 7.29 -15.36 13.62
C CYS A 459 8.56 -16.20 13.84
N TYR A 460 9.55 -16.07 12.94
CA TYR A 460 10.80 -16.84 13.04
C TYR A 460 11.63 -16.57 14.32
N LEU A 461 11.37 -15.46 15.02
CA LEU A 461 12.01 -15.15 16.31
C LEU A 461 11.34 -15.87 17.49
N THR A 462 10.11 -16.34 17.30
CA THR A 462 9.26 -16.90 18.38
C THR A 462 8.81 -18.33 18.11
N SER A 463 9.10 -18.87 16.91
CA SER A 463 8.71 -20.22 16.51
C SER A 463 9.66 -20.79 15.45
N ASP A 464 10.01 -22.07 15.62
CA ASP A 464 10.73 -22.88 14.63
C ASP A 464 9.83 -23.53 13.58
N SER A 465 8.56 -23.13 13.51
CA SER A 465 7.62 -23.62 12.49
C SER A 465 8.22 -23.48 11.09
N PRO A 466 8.07 -24.50 10.22
CA PRO A 466 8.58 -24.43 8.85
C PRO A 466 7.86 -23.37 7.99
N TYR A 467 6.72 -22.86 8.46
CA TYR A 467 5.95 -21.79 7.82
C TYR A 467 6.45 -20.38 8.15
N CYS A 468 7.40 -20.24 9.09
CA CYS A 468 8.01 -18.96 9.44
C CYS A 468 8.98 -18.52 8.33
N ILE A 469 8.78 -17.31 7.80
CA ILE A 469 9.65 -16.67 6.83
C ILE A 469 10.88 -16.15 7.56
N LYS A 470 12.06 -16.50 7.05
CA LYS A 470 13.34 -16.13 7.63
C LYS A 470 14.10 -15.16 6.71
N PRO A 471 14.88 -14.21 7.27
CA PRO A 471 15.81 -13.42 6.48
C PRO A 471 16.72 -14.33 5.65
N GLY A 472 16.89 -14.02 4.36
CA GLY A 472 17.74 -14.79 3.43
C GLY A 472 17.19 -16.17 3.04
N SER A 473 15.95 -16.52 3.42
CA SER A 473 15.29 -17.73 2.91
C SER A 473 15.11 -17.68 1.39
N ALA A 474 14.95 -18.84 0.76
CA ALA A 474 14.77 -18.93 -0.68
C ALA A 474 13.54 -18.13 -1.16
N LEU A 475 12.46 -18.10 -0.35
CA LEU A 475 11.30 -17.25 -0.59
C LEU A 475 11.69 -15.77 -0.69
N VAL A 476 12.38 -15.24 0.33
CA VAL A 476 12.80 -13.82 0.36
C VAL A 476 13.73 -13.49 -0.81
N ASN A 477 14.69 -14.37 -1.11
CA ASN A 477 15.64 -14.16 -2.19
C ASN A 477 14.97 -14.19 -3.58
N ILE A 478 13.99 -15.06 -3.79
CA ILE A 478 13.24 -15.11 -5.05
C ILE A 478 12.40 -13.85 -5.21
N PHE A 479 11.68 -13.39 -4.19
CA PHE A 479 10.94 -12.13 -4.29
C PHE A 479 11.86 -10.96 -4.61
N ALA A 480 13.00 -10.86 -3.91
CA ALA A 480 14.01 -9.84 -4.16
C ALA A 480 14.59 -9.88 -5.58
N LYS A 481 14.74 -11.07 -6.18
CA LYS A 481 15.19 -11.25 -7.57
C LYS A 481 14.27 -10.51 -8.57
N TYR A 482 12.97 -10.45 -8.29
CA TYR A 482 11.98 -9.73 -9.09
C TYR A 482 11.72 -8.31 -8.58
N GLY A 483 12.51 -7.81 -7.63
CA GLY A 483 12.40 -6.44 -7.09
C GLY A 483 11.43 -6.29 -5.93
N TRP A 484 10.74 -7.35 -5.52
CA TRP A 484 9.83 -7.31 -4.39
C TRP A 484 10.61 -7.31 -3.07
N GLY A 485 10.21 -6.45 -2.14
CA GLY A 485 10.76 -6.42 -0.79
C GLY A 485 9.93 -7.24 0.19
N TRP A 486 10.54 -7.52 1.35
CA TRP A 486 9.92 -8.24 2.45
C TRP A 486 9.81 -7.33 3.67
N GLY A 487 8.62 -7.22 4.25
CA GLY A 487 8.35 -6.38 5.43
C GLY A 487 9.04 -6.83 6.71
N GLY A 488 9.64 -8.03 6.72
CA GLY A 488 10.39 -8.57 7.85
C GLY A 488 11.70 -7.85 8.17
N SER A 489 12.18 -6.97 7.28
CA SER A 489 13.25 -6.03 7.58
C SER A 489 12.84 -4.93 8.56
N GLY A 490 11.54 -4.80 8.84
CA GLY A 490 10.98 -3.81 9.76
C GLY A 490 10.61 -2.49 9.06
N TRP A 491 9.56 -1.88 9.57
CA TRP A 491 9.09 -0.54 9.30
C TRP A 491 9.32 0.31 10.56
N GLY A 492 9.46 1.64 10.45
CA GLY A 492 9.90 2.46 11.59
C GLY A 492 9.11 2.24 12.89
N THR A 493 7.83 1.89 12.78
CA THR A 493 6.91 1.68 13.92
C THR A 493 6.29 0.29 13.96
N ALA A 494 6.66 -0.60 13.05
CA ALA A 494 6.06 -1.93 12.96
C ALA A 494 7.01 -2.94 12.30
N VAL A 495 6.69 -4.21 12.36
CA VAL A 495 7.27 -5.22 11.48
C VAL A 495 6.15 -6.03 10.87
N ASP A 496 6.32 -6.43 9.62
CA ASP A 496 5.35 -7.28 8.94
C ASP A 496 6.02 -8.47 8.27
N TYR A 497 6.09 -9.58 9.00
CA TYR A 497 6.81 -10.76 8.54
C TYR A 497 6.06 -11.51 7.43
N MET A 498 4.75 -11.33 7.30
CA MET A 498 3.97 -11.99 6.24
C MET A 498 4.06 -11.25 4.91
N HIS A 499 4.37 -9.96 4.95
CA HIS A 499 4.12 -9.05 3.85
C HIS A 499 5.27 -8.96 2.85
N PHE A 500 4.91 -9.04 1.58
CA PHE A 500 5.76 -8.72 0.44
C PHE A 500 5.05 -7.73 -0.47
N SER A 501 5.79 -6.78 -1.04
CA SER A 501 5.23 -5.87 -2.05
C SER A 501 6.26 -5.48 -3.10
N ILE A 502 5.79 -4.78 -4.13
CA ILE A 502 6.64 -4.26 -5.21
C ILE A 502 7.69 -3.22 -4.76
N LEU A 503 7.66 -2.77 -3.50
CA LEU A 503 8.67 -1.87 -2.95
C LEU A 503 9.84 -2.63 -2.33
N ALA A 504 11.04 -2.08 -2.43
CA ALA A 504 12.27 -2.68 -1.88
C ALA A 504 12.21 -2.90 -0.35
N SER A 505 11.53 -2.00 0.38
CA SER A 505 11.28 -2.08 1.82
C SER A 505 10.29 -3.18 2.22
N GLY A 506 9.57 -3.74 1.24
CA GLY A 506 8.46 -4.65 1.47
C GLY A 506 7.16 -3.95 1.86
N GLY A 507 7.19 -2.76 2.48
CA GLY A 507 6.00 -1.93 2.75
C GLY A 507 6.17 -0.53 2.20
#